data_AF-A0A257NM97-F1
#
_entry.id   AF-A0A257NM97-F1
#
_cell.length_a   1.000
_cell.length_b   1.000
_cell.length_c   1.000
_cell.angle_alpha   90.00
_cell.angle_beta   90.00
_cell.angle_gamma   90.00
#
_symmetry.space_group_name_H-M   'P 1'
#
loop_
_entity.id
_entity.type
_entity.pdbx_description
1 polymer ?
#
loop_
_entity_poly.entity_id
_entity_poly.type
_entity_poly.pdbx_seq_one_letter_code
_entity_poly.pdbx_strand_id
1 'polypeptide(L)' 'MDGSQSPKTIRVILAQPRGFCAGVERAIDIVERALIKFGPPIYVRHEIVHNRHVVEDLRA' A
#
# COMPACT_ATOMS: atom_id res chain seq x y z
N MET A 1 10.89 17.86 -44.20
CA MET A 1 11.41 18.32 -42.89
C MET A 1 10.66 17.56 -41.81
N ASP A 2 10.97 16.28 -41.72
CA ASP A 2 10.35 15.26 -40.91
C ASP A 2 11.45 14.69 -40.01
N GLY A 3 11.70 15.41 -38.91
CA GLY A 3 12.64 15.00 -37.88
C GLY A 3 12.11 13.77 -37.16
N SER A 4 12.54 12.60 -37.60
CA SER A 4 12.33 11.31 -36.94
C SER A 4 13.06 11.29 -35.59
N GLN A 5 12.33 11.50 -34.48
CA GLN A 5 12.87 11.26 -33.14
C GLN A 5 12.74 9.78 -32.80
N SER A 6 13.89 9.11 -32.63
CA SER A 6 13.98 7.75 -32.10
C SER A 6 13.52 7.72 -30.62
N PRO A 7 12.77 6.69 -30.18
CA PRO A 7 12.31 6.63 -28.80
C PRO A 7 13.50 6.45 -27.84
N LYS A 8 13.71 7.44 -26.97
CA LYS A 8 14.72 7.39 -25.90
C LYS A 8 14.34 6.27 -24.91
N THR A 9 15.16 5.24 -24.82
CA THR A 9 14.95 4.15 -23.86
C THR A 9 15.27 4.64 -22.44
N ILE A 10 14.25 4.82 -21.61
CA ILE A 10 14.42 5.19 -20.20
C ILE A 10 14.71 3.92 -19.40
N ARG A 11 15.85 3.89 -18.71
CA ARG A 11 16.20 2.80 -17.81
C ARG A 11 15.58 3.07 -16.44
N VAL A 12 14.62 2.24 -16.04
CA VAL A 12 14.02 2.26 -14.69
C VAL A 12 14.80 1.31 -13.79
N ILE A 13 15.20 1.79 -12.60
CA ILE A 13 15.90 0.98 -11.59
C ILE A 13 15.00 0.91 -10.35
N LEU A 14 14.74 -0.31 -9.87
CA LEU A 14 13.94 -0.55 -8.68
C LEU A 14 14.85 -0.86 -7.49
N ALA A 15 14.72 -0.08 -6.42
CA ALA A 15 15.48 -0.29 -5.19
C ALA A 15 15.05 -1.58 -4.45
N GLN A 16 15.97 -2.12 -3.64
CA GLN A 16 15.71 -3.21 -2.70
C GLN A 16 16.45 -2.97 -1.37
N PRO A 17 15.80 -3.24 -0.21
CA PRO A 17 14.40 -3.65 -0.05
C PRO A 17 13.43 -2.48 -0.31
N ARG A 18 12.21 -2.80 -0.76
CA ARG A 18 11.13 -1.82 -0.99
C ARG A 18 9.80 -2.41 -0.55
N GLY A 19 8.85 -1.57 -0.17
CA GLY A 19 7.52 -1.99 0.24
C GLY A 19 7.35 -2.02 1.76
N PHE A 20 6.62 -3.01 2.26
CA PHE A 20 6.22 -3.10 3.66
C PHE A 20 7.33 -3.62 4.55
N CYS A 21 7.36 -3.11 5.79
CA CYS A 21 8.15 -3.68 6.86
C CYS A 21 7.28 -4.60 7.71
N ALA A 22 7.92 -5.45 8.51
CA ALA A 22 7.22 -6.37 9.40
C ALA A 22 6.20 -5.69 10.34
N GLY A 23 6.46 -4.43 10.74
CA GLY A 23 5.54 -3.65 11.57
C GLY A 23 4.26 -3.26 10.83
N VAL A 24 4.38 -2.87 9.56
CA VAL A 24 3.24 -2.50 8.70
C VAL A 24 2.38 -3.72 8.40
N GLU A 25 2.98 -4.84 8.01
CA GLU A 25 2.24 -6.08 7.75
C GLU A 25 1.48 -6.54 8.99
N ARG A 26 2.14 -6.55 10.15
CA ARG A 26 1.50 -6.94 11.41
C ARG A 26 0.35 -6.01 11.80
N ALA A 27 0.47 -4.71 11.55
CA ALA A 27 -0.57 -3.76 11.89
C ALA A 27 -1.86 -3.99 11.08
N ILE A 28 -1.72 -4.23 9.77
CA ILE A 28 -2.84 -4.54 8.87
C ILE A 28 -3.52 -5.85 9.30
N ASP A 29 -2.73 -6.90 9.49
CA ASP A 29 -3.20 -8.24 9.84
C ASP A 29 -3.95 -8.29 11.19
N ILE A 30 -3.56 -7.45 12.16
CA ILE A 30 -4.33 -7.31 13.41
C ILE A 30 -5.74 -6.79 13.16
N VAL A 31 -5.90 -5.79 12.29
CA VAL A 31 -7.22 -5.21 11.99
C VAL A 31 -8.07 -6.20 11.21
N GLU A 32 -7.51 -6.88 10.22
CA GLU A 32 -8.20 -7.95 9.46
C GLU A 32 -8.67 -9.08 10.37
N ARG A 33 -7.78 -9.57 11.25
CA ARG A 33 -8.15 -10.61 12.22
C ARG A 33 -9.19 -10.14 13.23
N ALA A 34 -9.16 -8.88 13.64
CA ALA A 34 -10.18 -8.31 14.51
C ALA A 34 -11.56 -8.26 13.80
N LEU A 35 -11.59 -7.85 12.53
CA LEU A 35 -12.80 -7.84 11.71
C LEU A 35 -13.39 -9.25 11.57
N ILE A 36 -12.57 -10.26 11.30
CA ILE A 36 -13.04 -11.66 11.19
C ILE A 36 -13.56 -12.17 12.54
N LYS A 37 -12.85 -11.88 13.63
CA LYS A 37 -13.15 -12.45 14.95
C LYS A 37 -14.35 -11.80 15.63
N PHE A 38 -14.50 -10.49 15.50
CA PHE A 38 -15.49 -9.72 16.25
C PHE A 38 -16.60 -9.13 15.37
N GLY A 39 -16.42 -9.15 14.04
CA GLY A 39 -17.32 -8.50 13.10
C GLY A 39 -17.18 -6.97 13.08
N PRO A 40 -17.75 -6.30 12.07
CA PRO A 40 -17.79 -4.85 12.01
C PRO A 40 -18.83 -4.25 12.99
N PRO A 41 -18.64 -3.01 13.50
CA PRO A 41 -17.52 -2.11 13.22
C PRO A 41 -16.32 -2.32 14.17
N ILE A 42 -15.12 -2.26 13.61
CA ILE A 42 -13.86 -2.14 14.36
C ILE A 42 -13.37 -0.70 14.27
N TYR A 43 -13.10 -0.08 15.42
CA TYR A 43 -12.58 1.28 15.49
C TYR A 43 -11.06 1.27 15.64
N VAL A 44 -10.38 2.00 14.77
CA VAL A 44 -8.93 2.25 14.85
C VAL A 44 -8.70 3.71 15.19
N ARG A 45 -7.81 3.97 16.16
CA ARG A 45 -7.42 5.34 16.51
C ARG A 45 -6.42 5.86 15.48
N HIS A 46 -6.83 6.89 14.73
CA HIS A 46 -6.12 7.40 13.55
C HIS A 46 -6.00 6.35 12.44
N GLU A 47 -5.14 6.63 11.44
CA GLU A 47 -4.83 5.69 10.38
C GLU A 47 -3.88 4.59 10.88
N ILE A 48 -4.17 3.33 10.54
CA ILE A 48 -3.32 2.19 10.92
C ILE A 48 -1.91 2.27 10.30
N VAL A 49 -1.85 2.79 9.07
CA VAL A 49 -0.62 3.14 8.34
C VAL A 49 -0.89 4.36 7.46
N HIS A 50 0.14 5.16 7.16
CA HIS A 50 0.03 6.32 6.27
C HIS A 50 0.05 5.91 4.80
N ASN A 51 -0.93 5.11 4.39
CA ASN A 51 -1.14 4.73 3.01
C ASN A 51 -2.64 4.78 2.72
N ARG A 52 -3.03 5.73 1.88
CA ARG A 52 -4.43 5.96 1.54
C ARG A 52 -5.11 4.71 0.96
N HIS A 53 -4.41 3.92 0.14
CA HIS A 53 -4.97 2.70 -0.43
C HIS A 53 -5.31 1.70 0.68
N VAL A 54 -4.37 1.45 1.59
CA VAL A 54 -4.57 0.52 2.71
C VAL A 54 -5.69 0.98 3.65
N VAL A 55 -5.78 2.28 3.92
CA VAL A 55 -6.83 2.83 4.80
C VAL A 55 -8.22 2.71 4.17
N GLU A 56 -8.35 2.95 2.87
CA GLU A 56 -9.63 2.82 2.17
C GLU A 56 -10.06 1.35 2.03
N ASP A 57 -9.13 0.43 1.78
CA ASP A 57 -9.41 -1.01 1.70
C ASP A 57 -9.98 -1.57 3.02
N LEU A 58 -9.51 -1.06 4.17
CA LEU A 58 -9.98 -1.47 5.50
C LEU A 58 -11.27 -0.77 5.96
N ARG A 59 -11.72 0.26 5.24
CA ARG A 59 -12.98 0.99 5.55
C ARG A 59 -14.19 0.42 4.81
N ALA A 60 -13.97 -0.31 3.71
CA ALA A 60 -15.00 -0.93 2.88
C ALA A 60 -15.70 -2.10 3.61
#